data_AF-A0A0C9UTP7-F1
#
_entry.id   AF-A0A0C9UTP7-F1
#
_cell.length_a   1.000
_cell.length_b   1.000
_cell.length_c   1.000
_cell.angle_alpha   90.00
_cell.angle_beta   90.00
_cell.angle_gamma   90.00
#
_symmetry.space_group_name_H-M   'P 1'
#
loop_
_entity.id
_entity.type
_entity.pdbx_description
1 polymer ?
#
loop_
_entity_poly.entity_id
_entity_poly.type
_entity_poly.pdbx_seq_one_letter_code
_entity_poly.pdbx_strand_id
1 'polypeptide(L)'
;ISDRLPVILKIIWRASHPKEADLTLCLSSPPFGLDPQNHSVPILDMLRIPGYEELDLLVMPLLHSFDDPPMKTVGVFVGFAIQIFKGMWFLHQHHVVHQ
;
A
#
# COMPACT_ATOMS: atom_id res chain seq x y z
N ILE A 1 8.17 21.45 1.59
CA ILE A 1 7.26 21.90 0.51
C ILE A 1 6.05 20.98 0.56
N SER A 2 4.83 21.50 0.64
CA SER A 2 3.60 20.69 0.64
C SER A 2 2.99 20.72 -0.76
N ASP A 3 2.69 19.55 -1.33
CA ASP A 3 2.13 19.37 -2.68
C ASP A 3 0.60 19.51 -2.75
N ARG A 4 -0.05 19.74 -1.60
CA ARG A 4 -1.51 19.91 -1.42
C ARG A 4 -2.35 18.70 -1.87
N LEU A 5 -1.74 17.52 -2.02
CA LEU A 5 -2.50 16.31 -2.31
C LEU A 5 -3.06 15.71 -1.01
N PRO A 6 -4.31 15.22 -1.01
CA PRO A 6 -4.86 14.56 0.16
C PRO A 6 -4.16 13.23 0.40
N VAL A 7 -3.89 12.94 1.67
CA VAL A 7 -3.23 11.71 2.12
C VAL A 7 -4.05 11.04 3.22
N ILE A 8 -3.86 9.74 3.38
CA ILE A 8 -4.30 8.99 4.55
C ILE A 8 -3.09 8.76 5.46
N LEU A 9 -3.31 8.89 6.76
CA LEU A 9 -2.38 8.47 7.79
C LEU A 9 -2.83 7.13 8.35
N LYS A 10 -2.04 6.07 8.15
CA LYS A 10 -2.28 4.76 8.74
C LYS A 10 -1.42 4.58 9.98
N ILE A 11 -2.06 4.30 11.11
CA ILE A 11 -1.37 4.00 12.37
C ILE A 11 -1.02 2.51 12.40
N ILE A 12 0.25 2.20 12.61
CA ILE A 12 0.75 0.84 12.82
C ILE A 12 1.27 0.72 14.25
N TRP A 13 0.70 -0.21 15.00
CA TRP A 13 1.17 -0.60 16.34
C TRP A 13 2.21 -1.70 16.19
N ARG A 14 3.49 -1.40 16.42
CA ARG A 14 4.61 -2.35 16.26
C ARG A 14 4.45 -3.59 17.13
N ALA A 15 3.95 -3.43 18.35
CA ALA A 15 3.69 -4.55 19.26
C ALA A 15 2.71 -5.58 18.68
N SER A 16 1.73 -5.15 17.89
CA SER A 16 0.74 -6.04 17.26
C SER A 16 1.13 -6.47 15.84
N HIS A 17 1.82 -5.60 15.10
CA HIS A 17 2.19 -5.80 13.69
C HIS A 17 3.67 -5.51 13.45
N PRO A 18 4.59 -6.28 14.05
CA PRO A 18 6.01 -5.91 14.15
C PRO A 18 6.74 -5.85 12.81
N LYS A 19 6.16 -6.38 11.74
CA LYS A 19 6.78 -6.44 10.41
C LYS A 19 6.04 -5.61 9.35
N GLU A 20 4.85 -5.10 9.65
CA GLU A 20 3.97 -4.52 8.63
C GLU A 20 4.55 -3.23 8.05
N ALA A 21 5.02 -2.33 8.92
CA ALA A 21 5.61 -1.06 8.53
C ALA A 21 6.88 -1.29 7.67
N ASP A 22 7.78 -2.15 8.13
CA ASP A 22 9.04 -2.46 7.43
C ASP A 22 8.79 -3.14 6.07
N LEU A 23 7.85 -4.09 6.02
CA LEU A 23 7.52 -4.80 4.79
C LEU A 23 6.88 -3.85 3.76
N THR A 24 5.93 -3.02 4.19
CA THR A 24 5.23 -2.10 3.29
C THR A 24 6.17 -1.01 2.78
N LEU A 25 7.09 -0.53 3.61
CA LEU A 25 8.15 0.40 3.21
C LEU A 25 9.14 -0.26 2.23
N CYS A 26 9.51 -1.52 2.47
CA CYS A 26 10.36 -2.29 1.56
C CYS A 26 9.72 -2.42 0.18
N LEU A 27 8.45 -2.83 0.11
CA LEU A 27 7.70 -2.94 -1.14
C LEU A 27 7.53 -1.60 -1.86
N SER A 28 7.55 -0.48 -1.15
CA SER A 28 7.45 0.86 -1.73
C SER A 28 8.79 1.46 -2.18
N SER A 29 9.91 0.87 -1.76
CA SER A 29 11.25 1.39 -2.04
C SER A 29 11.84 0.74 -3.30
N PRO A 30 12.75 1.42 -4.04
CA PRO A 30 13.49 0.77 -5.12
C PRO A 30 14.25 -0.48 -4.63
N PRO A 31 14.31 -1.56 -5.42
CA PRO A 31 13.78 -1.68 -6.79
C PRO A 31 12.27 -1.99 -6.86
N PHE A 32 11.66 -2.48 -5.78
CA PHE A 32 10.29 -3.00 -5.77
C PHE A 32 9.23 -1.93 -6.07
N GLY A 33 9.39 -0.73 -5.53
CA GLY A 33 8.48 0.40 -5.80
C GLY A 33 8.52 0.91 -7.25
N LEU A 34 9.52 0.51 -8.03
CA LEU A 34 9.66 0.85 -9.44
C LEU A 34 9.18 -0.27 -10.37
N ASP A 35 8.82 -1.44 -9.84
CA ASP A 35 8.34 -2.56 -10.64
C ASP A 35 6.88 -2.29 -11.08
N PRO A 36 6.59 -2.25 -12.40
CA PRO A 36 5.24 -2.00 -12.89
C PRO A 36 4.23 -3.10 -12.54
N GLN A 37 4.68 -4.27 -12.07
CA GLN A 37 3.81 -5.35 -11.57
C GLN A 37 3.49 -5.19 -10.08
N ASN A 38 4.21 -4.32 -9.36
CA ASN A 38 3.90 -4.00 -7.98
C ASN A 38 2.70 -3.06 -7.93
N HIS A 39 1.52 -3.62 -7.64
CA HIS A 39 0.30 -2.85 -7.46
C HIS A 39 0.01 -2.55 -5.98
N SER A 40 1.01 -2.66 -5.10
CA SER A 40 0.87 -2.27 -3.69
C SER A 40 0.72 -0.76 -3.57
N VAL A 41 -0.02 -0.30 -2.57
CA VAL A 41 -0.14 1.13 -2.27
C VAL A 41 1.24 1.68 -1.89
N PRO A 42 1.73 2.75 -2.54
CA PRO A 42 3.04 3.29 -2.22
C PRO A 42 3.02 4.05 -0.89
N ILE A 43 4.12 3.94 -0.14
CA ILE A 43 4.38 4.77 1.05
C ILE A 43 5.08 6.06 0.61
N LEU A 44 4.46 7.21 0.90
CA LEU A 44 5.00 8.53 0.59
C LEU A 44 5.98 9.01 1.65
N ASP A 45 5.71 8.68 2.92
CA ASP A 45 6.55 9.02 4.06
C ASP A 45 6.23 8.13 5.27
N MET A 46 7.14 8.06 6.25
CA MET A 46 6.94 7.41 7.54
C MET A 46 7.30 8.39 8.67
N LEU A 47 6.31 8.70 9.51
CA LEU A 47 6.47 9.62 10.62
C LEU A 47 6.54 8.85 11.94
N ARG A 48 7.51 9.21 12.79
CA ARG A 48 7.63 8.72 14.17
C ARG A 48 7.16 9.81 15.13
N ILE A 49 6.31 9.44 16.08
CA ILE A 49 5.75 10.38 17.06
C ILE A 49 6.64 10.38 18.31
N PRO A 50 7.23 11.54 18.71
CA PRO A 50 7.97 11.63 19.96
C PRO A 50 7.09 11.19 21.14
N GLY A 51 7.61 10.28 21.98
CA GLY A 51 6.89 9.73 23.12
C GLY A 51 6.03 8.49 22.83
N TYR A 52 5.92 8.07 21.56
CA TYR A 52 5.20 6.85 21.17
C TYR A 52 6.08 5.98 20.25
N GLU A 53 7.13 5.37 20.80
CA GLU A 53 8.09 4.57 20.01
C GLU A 53 7.50 3.27 19.43
N GLU A 54 6.37 2.81 19.98
CA GLU A 54 5.64 1.63 19.50
C GLU A 54 4.73 1.92 18.29
N LEU A 55 4.68 3.18 17.84
CA LEU A 55 3.80 3.64 16.76
C LEU A 55 4.58 4.13 15.55
N ASP A 56 4.24 3.59 14.38
CA ASP A 56 4.59 4.20 13.10
C ASP A 56 3.36 4.79 12.43
N LEU A 57 3.49 6.00 11.89
CA LEU A 57 2.50 6.60 11.00
C LEU A 57 2.98 6.49 9.56
N LEU A 58 2.27 5.72 8.74
CA LEU A 58 2.51 5.65 7.31
C LEU A 58 1.67 6.72 6.60
N VAL A 59 2.34 7.55 5.80
CA VAL A 59 1.70 8.50 4.89
C VAL A 59 1.50 7.82 3.54
N MET A 60 0.25 7.73 3.11
CA MET A 60 -0.14 7.04 1.88
C MET A 60 -1.13 7.88 1.06
N PRO A 61 -1.19 7.70 -0.27
CA PRO A 61 -2.18 8.41 -1.09
C PRO A 61 -3.61 8.12 -0.62
N LEU A 62 -4.49 9.12 -0.69
CA LEU A 62 -5.92 8.89 -0.52
C LEU A 62 -6.46 8.19 -1.78
N LEU A 63 -6.88 6.92 -1.64
CA LEU A 63 -7.47 6.12 -2.70
C LEU A 63 -8.99 6.01 -2.52
N HIS A 64 -9.70 5.87 -3.64
CA HIS A 64 -11.12 5.53 -3.63
C HIS A 64 -11.35 4.05 -3.29
N SER A 65 -12.52 3.74 -2.75
CA SER A 65 -12.98 2.35 -2.62
C SER A 65 -13.03 1.67 -4.00
N PHE A 66 -12.69 0.38 -4.07
CA PHE A 66 -12.60 -0.34 -5.33
C PHE A 66 -13.94 -0.49 -6.08
N ASP A 67 -15.04 -0.27 -5.37
CA ASP A 67 -16.42 -0.34 -5.86
C ASP A 67 -17.07 1.04 -6.03
N ASP A 68 -16.31 2.14 -5.90
CA ASP A 68 -16.78 3.50 -6.15
C ASP A 68 -15.92 4.23 -7.21
N PRO A 69 -16.44 4.49 -8.42
CA PRO A 69 -17.79 4.15 -8.87
C PRO A 69 -17.99 2.65 -9.08
N PRO A 70 -19.24 2.15 -9.03
CA PRO A 70 -19.52 0.74 -9.21
C PRO A 70 -19.06 0.25 -10.59
N MET A 71 -18.55 -0.98 -10.64
CA MET A 71 -18.16 -1.62 -11.90
C MET A 71 -19.40 -1.89 -12.75
N LYS A 72 -19.60 -1.12 -13.83
CA LYS A 72 -20.83 -1.19 -14.66
C LYS A 72 -20.74 -2.20 -15.81
N THR A 73 -19.56 -2.74 -16.10
CA THR A 73 -19.35 -3.67 -17.22
C THR A 73 -18.45 -4.84 -16.82
N VAL A 74 -18.65 -5.97 -17.50
CA VAL A 74 -17.76 -7.15 -17.36
C VAL A 74 -16.31 -6.79 -17.71
N GLY A 75 -16.10 -5.94 -18.71
CA GLY A 75 -14.75 -5.49 -19.09
C GLY A 75 -14.04 -4.74 -17.98
N VAL A 76 -14.73 -3.85 -17.26
CA VAL A 76 -14.17 -3.14 -16.09
C VAL A 76 -13.83 -4.13 -14.97
N PHE A 77 -14.73 -5.07 -14.68
CA PHE A 77 -14.48 -6.11 -13.68
C PHE A 77 -13.27 -6.99 -14.03
N VAL A 78 -13.17 -7.45 -15.27
CA VAL A 78 -12.03 -8.25 -15.74
C VAL A 78 -10.74 -7.45 -15.65
N GLY A 79 -10.76 -6.16 -16.01
CA GLY A 79 -9.61 -5.26 -15.86
C GLY A 79 -9.17 -5.07 -14.40
N PHE A 80 -10.11 -4.95 -13.47
CA PHE A 80 -9.85 -4.92 -12.02
C PHE A 80 -9.23 -6.25 -11.55
N ALA A 81 -9.84 -7.38 -11.90
CA ALA A 81 -9.36 -8.70 -11.50
C ALA A 81 -7.92 -8.97 -12.00
N ILE A 82 -7.61 -8.62 -13.25
CA ILE A 82 -6.26 -8.73 -13.80
C ILE A 82 -5.25 -7.90 -12.98
N GLN A 83 -5.62 -6.69 -12.56
CA GLN A 83 -4.75 -5.86 -11.73
C GLN A 83 -4.51 -6.49 -10.36
N ILE A 84 -5.54 -7.02 -9.70
CA ILE A 84 -5.39 -7.72 -8.42
C ILE A 84 -4.49 -8.95 -8.57
N PHE A 85 -4.70 -9.77 -9.60
CA PHE A 85 -3.88 -10.97 -9.82
C PHE A 85 -2.41 -10.65 -10.12
N LYS A 86 -2.13 -9.57 -10.86
CA LYS A 86 -0.74 -9.10 -11.08
C LYS A 86 -0.07 -8.70 -9.78
N GLY A 87 -0.77 -7.94 -8.92
CA GLY A 87 -0.26 -7.55 -7.61
C GLY A 87 0.01 -8.76 -6.72
N MET A 88 -0.92 -9.71 -6.65
CA MET A 88 -0.72 -10.94 -5.87
C MET A 88 0.43 -11.80 -6.40
N TRP A 89 0.55 -11.91 -7.73
CA TRP A 89 1.67 -12.62 -8.35
C TRP A 89 3.01 -11.98 -7.96
N PHE A 90 3.10 -10.64 -8.05
CA PHE A 90 4.28 -9.90 -7.62
C PHE A 90 4.63 -10.18 -6.14
N LEU A 91 3.65 -10.09 -5.24
CA LEU A 91 3.87 -10.38 -3.81
C LEU A 91 4.39 -11.82 -3.61
N HIS A 92 3.80 -12.80 -4.29
CA HIS A 92 4.21 -14.20 -4.19
C HIS A 92 5.61 -14.45 -4.75
N GLN A 93 6.01 -13.79 -5.84
CA GLN A 93 7.39 -13.86 -6.35
C GLN A 93 8.42 -13.33 -5.35
N HIS A 94 8.00 -12.41 -4.47
CA HIS A 94 8.83 -11.86 -3.39
C HIS A 94 8.57 -12.52 -2.02
N HIS A 95 7.92 -13.69 -2.01
CA HIS A 95 7.63 -14.47 -0.80
C HIS A 95 6.81 -13.72 0.25
N VAL A 96 5.99 -12.75 -0.18
CA VAL A 96 5.03 -12.05 0.65
C VAL A 96 3.64 -12.64 0.40
N VAL A 97 2.96 -13.01 1.49
CA VAL A 97 1.57 -13.48 1.44
C VAL A 97 0.69 -12.38 1.99
N HIS A 98 -0.29 -11.94 1.19
CA HIS A 98 -1.37 -11.10 1.70
C HIS A 98 -2.27 -11.96 2.60
N GLN A 99 -2.43 -11.56 3.87
CA GLN A 99 -3.30 -12.24 4.85
C GLN A 99 -4.55 -11.42 5.10
#